data_AF-S4P1L6-F1
#
_entry.id   AF-S4P1L6-F1
#
_cell.length_a   1.000
_cell.length_b   1.000
_cell.length_c   1.000
_cell.angle_alpha   90.00
_cell.angle_beta   90.00
_cell.angle_gamma   90.00
#
_symmetry.space_group_name_H-M   'P 1'
#
loop_
_entity.id
_entity.type
_entity.pdbx_description
1 polymer ?
#
loop_
_entity_poly.entity_id
_entity_poly.type
_entity_poly.pdbx_seq_one_letter_code
_entity_poly.pdbx_strand_id
1 'polypeptide(L)'
;MYCIIATIVALLYIFWDVNYFLRVAFTVAIGRLFQKKSGLKDATTIYGFCTTQDVDIFLKHMNNARYVRELDFARFHFYDRT
;
A
#
# COMPACT_ATOMS: atom_id res chain seq x y z
N MET A 1 17.65 -26.03 6.32
CA MET A 1 17.80 -24.67 5.76
C MET A 1 16.46 -24.06 5.37
N TYR A 2 15.64 -24.73 4.54
CA TYR A 2 14.31 -24.25 4.13
C TYR A 2 13.34 -23.96 5.29
N CYS A 3 13.32 -24.78 6.34
CA CYS A 3 12.44 -24.56 7.50
C CYS A 3 12.79 -23.29 8.28
N ILE A 4 14.06 -22.88 8.29
CA ILE A 4 14.53 -21.67 8.97
C ILE A 4 14.09 -20.43 8.16
N ILE A 5 14.23 -20.49 6.84
CA ILE A 5 13.76 -19.43 5.94
C ILE A 5 12.24 -19.26 6.07
N ALA A 6 11.49 -20.36 6.06
CA ALA A 6 10.03 -20.33 6.20
C ALA A 6 9.58 -19.73 7.54
N THR A 7 10.26 -20.07 8.65
CA THR A 7 9.93 -19.51 9.97
C THR A 7 10.26 -18.02 10.04
N ILE A 8 11.39 -17.57 9.49
CA ILE A 8 11.72 -16.14 9.43
C ILE A 8 10.68 -15.36 8.60
N VAL A 9 10.29 -15.88 7.45
CA VAL A 9 9.26 -15.24 6.60
C VAL A 9 7.92 -15.18 7.33
N ALA A 10 7.50 -16.27 7.99
CA ALA A 10 6.26 -16.28 8.77
C ALA A 10 6.29 -15.25 9.91
N LEU A 11 7.40 -15.17 10.65
CA LEU A 11 7.57 -14.17 11.71
C LEU A 11 7.49 -12.76 11.15
N LEU A 12 8.13 -12.49 10.00
CA LEU A 12 8.03 -11.20 9.33
C LEU A 12 6.58 -10.85 8.98
N TYR A 13 5.79 -11.78 8.43
CA TYR A 13 4.37 -11.55 8.12
C TYR A 13 3.47 -11.38 9.34
N ILE A 14 3.83 -11.99 10.48
CA ILE A 14 3.06 -11.88 11.73
C ILE A 14 3.35 -10.55 12.42
N PHE A 15 4.63 -10.17 12.54
CA PHE A 15 5.03 -8.95 13.24
C PHE A 15 4.96 -7.70 12.38
N TRP A 16 5.18 -7.85 11.08
CA TRP A 16 5.26 -6.77 10.13
C TRP A 16 4.23 -7.03 9.02
N ASP A 17 3.40 -6.04 8.71
CA ASP A 17 2.52 -6.17 7.55
C ASP A 17 3.36 -6.00 6.27
N VAL A 18 4.12 -7.03 5.91
CA VAL A 18 5.12 -6.98 4.81
C VAL A 18 4.46 -6.55 3.49
N ASN A 19 3.23 -7.01 3.26
CA ASN A 19 2.43 -6.62 2.08
C ASN A 19 2.13 -5.13 2.06
N TYR A 20 1.81 -4.53 3.20
CA TYR A 20 1.62 -3.09 3.32
C TYR A 20 2.89 -2.34 2.90
N PHE A 21 4.05 -2.67 3.46
CA PHE A 21 5.30 -1.97 3.15
C PHE A 21 5.75 -2.16 1.70
N LEU A 22 5.58 -3.37 1.15
CA LEU A 22 5.84 -3.64 -0.27
C LEU A 22 4.97 -2.76 -1.17
N ARG A 23 3.68 -2.60 -0.85
CA ARG A 23 2.77 -1.76 -1.63
C ARG A 23 3.14 -0.28 -1.54
N VAL A 24 3.55 0.22 -0.37
CA VAL A 24 4.10 1.58 -0.22
C VAL A 24 5.32 1.76 -1.12
N ALA A 25 6.30 0.86 -1.00
CA ALA A 25 7.54 0.96 -1.76
C ALA A 25 7.27 0.95 -3.27
N PHE A 26 6.35 0.09 -3.74
CA PHE A 26 5.99 -0.01 -5.15
C PHE A 26 5.23 1.23 -5.65
N THR A 27 4.26 1.73 -4.88
CA THR A 27 3.49 2.94 -5.26
C THR A 27 4.39 4.17 -5.34
N VAL A 28 5.32 4.34 -4.40
CA VAL A 28 6.31 5.42 -4.44
C VAL A 28 7.31 5.23 -5.58
N ALA A 29 7.87 4.02 -5.77
CA ALA A 29 8.83 3.75 -6.84
C ALA A 29 8.23 3.98 -8.24
N ILE A 30 6.99 3.52 -8.48
CA ILE A 30 6.28 3.79 -9.73
C ILE A 30 6.01 5.27 -9.90
N GLY A 31 5.54 5.95 -8.84
CA GLY A 31 5.32 7.39 -8.86
C GLY A 31 6.56 8.16 -9.29
N ARG A 32 7.73 7.80 -8.75
CA ARG A 32 9.03 8.40 -9.11
C ARG A 32 9.47 8.11 -10.54
N LEU A 33 9.26 6.89 -11.03
CA LEU A 33 9.76 6.47 -12.34
C LEU A 33 8.88 6.92 -13.50
N PHE A 34 7.56 6.94 -13.32
CA PHE A 34 6.60 7.14 -14.41
C PHE A 34 5.81 8.45 -14.34
N GLN A 35 5.78 9.14 -13.20
CA GLN A 35 4.99 10.36 -13.04
C GLN A 35 5.87 11.60 -12.80
N LYS A 36 5.53 12.73 -13.45
CA LYS A 36 6.25 14.00 -13.29
C LYS A 36 6.05 14.58 -11.89
N LYS A 37 6.97 15.44 -11.42
CA LYS A 37 6.77 16.19 -10.16
C LYS A 37 5.48 17.01 -10.22
N SER A 38 4.73 17.01 -9.14
CA SER A 38 3.46 17.74 -8.99
C SER A 38 3.69 18.97 -8.10
N GLY A 39 3.12 20.11 -8.44
CA GLY A 39 3.17 21.29 -7.58
C GLY A 39 2.29 21.11 -6.33
N LEU A 40 2.50 21.94 -5.30
CA LEU A 40 1.73 21.91 -4.05
C LEU A 40 0.21 22.10 -4.25
N LYS A 41 -0.20 22.71 -5.37
CA LYS A 41 -1.61 22.93 -5.74
C LYS A 41 -2.18 21.84 -6.66
N ASP A 42 -1.36 20.91 -7.13
CA ASP A 42 -1.80 19.89 -8.08
C ASP A 42 -2.35 18.67 -7.33
N ALA A 43 -3.45 18.12 -7.81
CA ALA A 43 -4.01 16.89 -7.25
C ALA A 43 -3.30 15.65 -7.83
N THR A 44 -2.86 14.74 -6.96
CA THR A 44 -2.35 13.43 -7.38
C THR A 44 -3.39 12.34 -7.13
N THR A 45 -3.67 11.53 -8.14
CA THR A 45 -4.59 10.38 -8.04
C THR A 45 -3.81 9.08 -8.11
N ILE A 46 -4.08 8.16 -7.19
CA ILE A 46 -3.58 6.79 -7.22
C ILE A 46 -4.75 5.82 -7.40
N TYR A 47 -4.50 4.72 -8.10
CA TYR A 47 -5.50 3.67 -8.31
C TYR A 47 -4.98 2.36 -7.71
N GLY A 48 -5.86 1.63 -7.03
CA GLY A 48 -5.54 0.36 -6.39
C GLY A 48 -6.64 -0.67 -6.60
N PHE A 49 -6.26 -1.95 -6.61
CA PHE A 49 -7.21 -3.05 -6.73
C PHE A 49 -7.68 -3.51 -5.33
N CYS A 50 -8.99 -3.59 -5.14
CA CYS A 50 -9.61 -4.13 -3.94
C CYS A 50 -9.75 -5.66 -4.09
N THR A 51 -9.11 -6.42 -3.21
CA THR A 51 -9.21 -7.88 -3.22
C THR A 51 -10.32 -8.36 -2.29
N THR A 52 -10.69 -9.63 -2.37
CA THR A 52 -11.73 -10.22 -1.51
C THR A 52 -11.39 -10.16 0.00
N GLN A 53 -10.12 -10.04 0.36
CA GLN A 53 -9.66 -9.89 1.75
C GLN A 53 -9.91 -8.50 2.33
N ASP A 54 -10.23 -7.51 1.47
CA ASP A 54 -10.38 -6.11 1.83
C ASP A 54 -11.84 -5.67 2.00
N VAL A 55 -12.75 -6.60 1.71
CA VAL A 55 -14.18 -6.40 1.87
C VAL A 55 -14.54 -6.64 3.33
N ASP A 56 -15.55 -5.92 3.81
CA ASP A 56 -16.08 -6.12 5.15
C ASP A 56 -16.57 -7.56 5.38
N ILE A 57 -16.73 -7.95 6.64
CA ILE A 57 -17.17 -9.30 7.07
C ILE A 57 -18.49 -9.70 6.38
N PHE A 58 -19.36 -8.73 6.11
CA PHE A 58 -20.63 -8.94 5.43
C PHE A 58 -20.54 -8.94 3.89
N LEU A 59 -19.34 -8.81 3.32
CA LEU A 59 -19.06 -8.78 1.88
C LEU A 59 -19.85 -7.72 1.09
N LYS A 60 -20.45 -6.71 1.76
CA LYS A 60 -21.32 -5.70 1.14
C LYS A 60 -20.56 -4.49 0.63
N HIS A 61 -19.48 -4.11 1.29
CA HIS A 61 -18.70 -2.92 0.96
C HIS A 61 -17.24 -3.10 1.39
N MET A 62 -16.38 -2.21 0.90
CA MET A 62 -14.99 -2.16 1.32
C MET A 62 -14.89 -1.81 2.81
N ASN A 63 -13.97 -2.43 3.53
CA ASN A 63 -13.76 -2.15 4.94
C ASN A 63 -13.30 -0.69 5.16
N ASN A 64 -13.82 -0.02 6.18
CA ASN A 64 -13.44 1.35 6.55
C ASN A 64 -11.93 1.52 6.80
N ALA A 65 -11.27 0.51 7.40
CA ALA A 65 -9.82 0.54 7.64
C ALA A 65 -9.00 0.58 6.34
N ARG A 66 -9.54 0.02 5.24
CA ARG A 66 -8.90 0.03 3.92
C ARG A 66 -8.83 1.44 3.34
N TYR A 67 -9.84 2.29 3.59
CA TYR A 67 -9.82 3.68 3.10
C TYR A 67 -8.68 4.50 3.72
N VAL A 68 -8.48 4.36 5.04
CA VAL A 68 -7.40 5.07 5.74
C VAL A 68 -6.03 4.62 5.21
N ARG A 69 -5.88 3.33 4.94
CA ARG A 69 -4.67 2.77 4.33
C ARG A 69 -4.38 3.34 2.94
N GLU A 70 -5.38 3.37 2.05
CA GLU A 70 -5.21 3.93 0.71
C GLU A 70 -4.94 5.45 0.76
N LEU A 71 -5.51 6.16 1.75
CA LEU A 71 -5.20 7.57 1.99
C LEU A 71 -3.73 7.78 2.40
N ASP A 72 -3.17 6.92 3.25
CA ASP A 72 -1.74 6.99 3.61
C ASP A 72 -0.85 6.75 2.38
N PHE A 73 -1.20 5.81 1.50
CA PHE A 73 -0.46 5.62 0.24
C PHE A 73 -0.53 6.86 -0.66
N ALA A 74 -1.69 7.48 -0.78
CA ALA A 74 -1.86 8.71 -1.54
C ALA A 74 -1.02 9.85 -0.94
N ARG A 75 -0.96 9.93 0.39
CA ARG A 75 -0.16 10.91 1.11
C ARG A 75 1.34 10.71 0.87
N PHE A 76 1.85 9.49 0.97
CA PHE A 76 3.26 9.21 0.68
C PHE A 76 3.62 9.51 -0.77
N HIS A 77 2.75 9.13 -1.70
CA HIS A 77 2.93 9.42 -3.12
C HIS A 77 2.91 10.93 -3.41
N PHE A 78 2.05 11.71 -2.74
CA PHE A 78 2.01 13.17 -2.88
C PHE A 78 3.27 13.83 -2.30
N TYR A 79 3.67 13.46 -1.08
CA TYR A 79 4.86 14.05 -0.44
C TYR A 79 6.16 13.71 -1.16
N ASP A 80 6.23 12.54 -1.79
CA ASP A 80 7.40 12.18 -2.57
C ASP A 80 7.53 12.96 -3.88
N ARG A 81 6.38 13.43 -4.43
CA ARG A 81 6.31 14.12 -5.73
C ARG A 81 6.24 15.63 -5.65
N THR A 82 5.96 16.20 -4.48
CA THR A 82 5.98 17.65 -4.20
C THR A 82 7.41 18.09 -3.93
#